data_AF-A0A820R5B8-F1
#
_entry.id   AF-A0A820R5B8-F1
#
_cell.length_a   1.000
_cell.length_b   1.000
_cell.length_c   1.000
_cell.angle_alpha   90.00
_cell.angle_beta   90.00
_cell.angle_gamma   90.00
#
_symmetry.space_group_name_H-M   'P 1'
#
loop_
_entity.id
_entity.type
_entity.pdbx_description
1 polymer ?
#
loop_
_entity_poly.entity_id
_entity_poly.type
_entity_poly.pdbx_seq_one_letter_code
_entity_poly.pdbx_strand_id
1 'polypeptide(L)'
;ENSLLCETCFAREQRRTSSYKNTTVHSSVEEFRQSAPLAGLVSHSPLPKKIRRSSISLDDPIEKLRSLFLLSTLLVTGKQAIIDFIHNISLTDMSSPSDGETTSDFKSKLTIFLSTLRDLLACVGFFLVFGMTQTPDGVFVRPHPALWRLALCFSVLYEIILIYILFQTVDDARQLLQNIDPTLGVPLPDKDYGGSCRIYDWEHPEDPFHYFKDKMDFFVLSHFFDWWLKTLIVRAYWLCMVTSIGFEILEYSLKHQLPNFSECWWDHWILDALICNGG
;
A
#
# COMPACT_ATOMS: atom_id res chain seq x y z
N GLU A 1 -20.90 -25.56 52.22
CA GLU A 1 -19.52 -25.98 51.92
C GLU A 1 -19.51 -26.47 50.48
N ASN A 2 -18.82 -25.94 49.47
CA ASN A 2 -17.73 -24.98 49.40
C ASN A 2 -17.85 -24.22 48.07
N SER A 3 -17.96 -22.89 48.15
CA SER A 3 -17.75 -21.97 47.03
C SER A 3 -16.58 -21.05 47.38
N LEU A 4 -15.35 -21.58 47.50
CA LEU A 4 -14.18 -20.76 47.85
C LEU A 4 -12.80 -21.41 47.59
N LEU A 5 -12.63 -22.11 46.45
CA LEU A 5 -11.35 -22.74 46.10
C LEU A 5 -10.99 -22.55 44.61
N CYS A 6 -11.09 -21.33 44.08
CA CYS A 6 -10.64 -21.02 42.72
C CYS A 6 -9.98 -19.63 42.54
N GLU A 7 -9.33 -19.06 43.57
CA GLU A 7 -8.61 -17.78 43.41
C GLU A 7 -7.22 -17.67 44.08
N THR A 8 -6.72 -18.69 44.80
CA THR A 8 -5.45 -18.56 45.55
C THR A 8 -4.20 -19.19 44.91
N CYS A 9 -4.29 -19.76 43.70
CA CYS A 9 -3.12 -20.33 43.00
C CYS A 9 -2.46 -19.40 41.97
N PHE A 10 -3.07 -18.28 41.55
CA PHE A 10 -2.50 -17.43 40.50
C PHE A 10 -1.69 -16.21 41.03
N ALA A 11 -1.75 -15.92 42.34
CA ALA A 11 -1.14 -14.72 42.93
C ALA A 11 0.27 -14.94 43.57
N ARG A 12 0.88 -16.13 43.44
CA ARG A 12 2.15 -16.47 44.09
C ARG A 12 3.37 -16.56 43.15
N GLU A 13 3.16 -16.62 41.83
CA GLU A 13 4.25 -16.69 40.84
C GLU A 13 4.78 -15.30 40.42
N GLN A 14 3.97 -14.24 40.53
CA GLN A 14 4.35 -12.88 40.13
C GLN A 14 5.17 -12.10 41.18
N ARG A 15 5.39 -12.66 42.38
CA ARG A 15 6.17 -12.01 43.45
C ARG A 15 7.60 -12.53 43.64
N ARG A 16 8.06 -13.51 42.85
CA ARG A 16 9.44 -14.04 42.93
C ARG A 16 10.43 -13.48 41.90
N THR A 17 9.98 -12.64 40.95
CA THR A 17 10.85 -12.07 39.90
C THR A 17 11.25 -10.61 40.12
N SER A 18 10.88 -10.01 41.26
CA SER A 18 11.16 -8.59 41.57
C SER A 18 12.25 -8.37 42.64
N SER A 19 12.82 -9.42 43.23
CA SER A 19 13.85 -9.29 44.25
C SER A 19 15.05 -10.17 43.89
N TYR A 20 16.03 -9.59 43.19
CA TYR A 20 17.48 -9.93 43.16
C TYR A 20 18.15 -9.40 41.88
N LYS A 21 18.16 -8.08 41.68
CA LYS A 21 19.18 -7.40 40.84
C LYS A 21 19.51 -6.06 41.48
N ASN A 22 20.29 -6.11 42.56
CA ASN A 22 21.05 -4.98 43.11
C ASN A 22 22.03 -5.50 44.15
N THR A 23 23.17 -6.07 43.74
CA THR A 23 24.40 -6.04 44.55
C THR A 23 25.62 -6.33 43.68
N THR A 24 26.49 -5.34 43.55
CA THR A 24 27.89 -5.40 43.11
C THR A 24 28.73 -6.09 44.20
N VAL A 25 29.70 -6.97 43.87
CA VAL A 25 30.97 -7.15 44.62
C VAL A 25 31.91 -8.09 43.85
N HIS A 26 33.19 -7.74 43.97
CA HIS A 26 34.41 -8.19 43.32
C HIS A 26 34.92 -9.57 43.79
N SER A 27 35.76 -10.17 42.94
CA SER A 27 36.82 -11.18 43.21
C SER A 27 36.43 -12.54 43.79
N SER A 28 36.78 -13.62 43.07
CA SER A 28 38.00 -14.40 43.32
C SER A 28 37.90 -15.83 42.77
N VAL A 29 39.08 -16.36 42.44
CA VAL A 29 39.46 -17.78 42.38
C VAL A 29 39.30 -18.49 41.04
N GLU A 30 40.38 -18.38 40.26
CA GLU A 30 40.95 -19.47 39.47
C GLU A 30 40.96 -20.79 40.24
N GLU A 31 40.44 -21.87 39.66
CA GLU A 31 41.00 -23.24 39.70
C GLU A 31 39.89 -24.23 39.31
N PHE A 32 39.91 -24.69 38.06
CA PHE A 32 39.97 -26.13 37.78
C PHE A 32 40.30 -26.32 36.30
N ARG A 33 41.60 -26.49 36.05
CA ARG A 33 42.15 -26.93 34.78
C ARG A 33 42.42 -28.42 34.92
N GLN A 34 41.72 -29.28 34.18
CA GLN A 34 42.22 -30.62 33.87
C GLN A 34 41.62 -31.21 32.58
N SER A 35 42.54 -31.55 31.66
CA SER A 35 42.52 -32.57 30.60
C SER A 35 41.67 -32.44 29.31
N ALA A 36 42.26 -31.75 28.31
CA ALA A 36 42.75 -32.26 27.01
C ALA A 36 41.76 -32.80 25.91
N PRO A 37 42.18 -33.02 24.63
CA PRO A 37 42.04 -32.01 23.56
C PRO A 37 41.49 -32.57 22.23
N LEU A 38 40.92 -31.72 21.37
CA LEU A 38 41.11 -31.82 19.91
C LEU A 38 40.62 -30.54 19.22
N ALA A 39 41.59 -29.87 18.58
CA ALA A 39 41.41 -28.65 17.83
C ALA A 39 40.71 -28.96 16.50
N GLY A 40 39.59 -28.27 16.24
CA GLY A 40 38.99 -28.10 14.94
C GLY A 40 38.68 -26.62 14.76
N LEU A 41 39.48 -25.95 13.93
CA LEU A 41 39.33 -24.55 13.54
C LEU A 41 37.94 -24.28 12.96
N VAL A 42 37.09 -23.60 13.72
CA VAL A 42 35.91 -22.91 13.17
C VAL A 42 36.13 -21.42 13.36
N SER A 43 36.43 -20.76 12.23
CA SER A 43 36.44 -19.32 12.09
C SER A 43 35.02 -18.80 12.38
N HIS A 44 34.82 -18.22 13.57
CA HIS A 44 33.60 -17.50 13.87
C HIS A 44 33.55 -16.20 13.06
N SER A 45 32.75 -16.20 12.00
CA SER A 45 32.27 -14.98 11.38
C SER A 45 31.53 -14.14 12.43
N PRO A 46 31.80 -12.83 12.57
CA PRO A 46 31.06 -12.02 13.52
C PRO A 46 29.60 -11.90 13.09
N LEU A 47 28.70 -12.28 14.00
CA LEU A 47 27.24 -12.13 13.88
C LEU A 47 26.87 -10.70 13.43
N PRO A 48 25.83 -10.53 12.61
CA PRO A 48 25.42 -9.22 12.12
C PRO A 48 25.03 -8.33 13.30
N LYS A 49 25.55 -7.10 13.31
CA LYS A 49 25.19 -6.06 14.29
C LYS A 49 23.67 -6.00 14.38
N LYS A 50 23.15 -6.30 15.57
CA LYS A 50 21.74 -6.11 15.94
C LYS A 50 21.38 -4.67 15.58
N ILE A 51 20.59 -4.49 14.51
CA ILE A 51 19.99 -3.20 14.18
C ILE A 51 19.12 -2.86 15.38
N ARG A 52 19.62 -1.98 16.24
CA ARG A 52 18.83 -1.36 17.29
C ARG A 52 17.76 -0.57 16.56
N ARG A 53 16.56 -1.15 16.42
CA ARG A 53 15.35 -0.37 16.14
C ARG A 53 15.35 0.74 17.17
N SER A 54 15.52 1.99 16.74
CA SER A 54 15.10 3.12 17.53
C SER A 54 13.59 2.96 17.66
N SER A 55 13.16 2.35 18.76
CA SER A 55 11.81 2.56 19.27
C SER A 55 11.66 4.06 19.36
N ILE A 56 10.78 4.63 18.53
CA ILE A 56 10.36 6.02 18.63
C ILE A 56 9.85 6.18 20.06
N SER A 57 10.68 6.76 20.91
CA SER A 57 10.30 7.12 22.26
C SER A 57 9.37 8.32 22.09
N LEU A 58 8.08 8.11 22.31
CA LEU A 58 7.07 9.18 22.34
C LEU A 58 7.33 10.20 23.48
N ASP A 59 8.37 9.97 24.27
CA ASP A 59 8.83 10.80 25.38
C ASP A 59 10.07 11.66 25.05
N ASP A 60 10.55 11.66 23.80
CA ASP A 60 11.61 12.60 23.40
C ASP A 60 11.05 14.03 23.32
N PRO A 61 11.47 14.97 24.19
CA PRO A 61 10.93 16.33 24.22
C PRO A 61 11.19 17.09 22.93
N ILE A 62 12.20 16.68 22.15
CA ILE A 62 12.54 17.23 20.84
C ILE A 62 11.52 16.82 19.78
N GLU A 63 11.00 15.58 19.82
CA GLU A 63 9.95 15.14 18.89
C GLU A 63 8.59 15.72 19.25
N LYS A 64 8.29 15.90 20.55
CA LYS A 64 7.12 16.71 20.97
C LYS A 64 7.23 18.15 20.48
N LEU A 65 8.41 18.77 20.58
CA LEU A 65 8.62 20.13 20.07
C LEU A 65 8.50 20.20 18.55
N ARG A 66 9.04 19.23 17.81
CA ARG A 66 8.89 19.14 16.35
C ARG A 66 7.44 18.93 15.95
N SER A 67 6.74 18.00 16.59
CA SER A 67 5.31 17.77 16.37
C SER A 67 4.48 19.02 16.66
N LEU A 68 4.72 19.71 17.78
CA LEU A 68 4.04 20.97 18.11
C LEU A 68 4.37 22.09 17.14
N PHE A 69 5.64 22.20 16.70
CA PHE A 69 6.06 23.22 15.74
C PHE A 69 5.46 22.95 14.35
N LEU A 70 5.43 21.69 13.92
CA LEU A 70 4.79 21.27 12.68
C LEU A 70 3.27 21.44 12.75
N LEU A 71 2.63 21.11 13.87
CA LEU A 71 1.20 21.34 14.09
C LEU A 71 0.87 22.83 14.08
N SER A 72 1.71 23.67 14.69
CA SER A 72 1.55 25.13 14.66
C SER A 72 1.76 25.69 13.25
N THR A 73 2.76 25.18 12.53
CA THR A 73 3.02 25.56 11.14
C THR A 73 1.87 25.11 10.25
N LEU A 74 1.27 23.94 10.51
CA LEU A 74 0.12 23.42 9.79
C LEU A 74 -1.17 24.20 10.08
N LEU A 75 -1.36 24.64 11.33
CA LEU A 75 -2.48 25.50 11.68
C LEU A 75 -2.32 26.88 11.05
N VAL A 76 -1.09 27.37 10.90
CA VAL A 76 -0.78 28.66 10.27
C VAL A 76 -0.87 28.58 8.75
N THR A 77 -0.29 27.57 8.10
CA THR A 77 -0.39 27.35 6.65
C THR A 77 -1.79 26.93 6.25
N GLY A 78 -2.46 26.11 7.07
CA GLY A 78 -3.86 25.74 6.90
C GLY A 78 -4.78 26.96 7.02
N LYS A 79 -4.57 27.82 8.03
CA LYS A 79 -5.29 29.11 8.11
C LYS A 79 -4.99 30.01 6.92
N GLN A 80 -3.74 30.11 6.49
CA GLN A 80 -3.37 30.97 5.36
C GLN A 80 -3.97 30.45 4.05
N ALA A 81 -3.93 29.14 3.81
CA ALA A 81 -4.55 28.52 2.65
C ALA A 81 -6.07 28.69 2.65
N ILE A 82 -6.72 28.60 3.81
CA ILE A 82 -8.16 28.88 3.96
C ILE A 82 -8.47 30.37 3.70
N ILE A 83 -7.64 31.28 4.21
CA ILE A 83 -7.80 32.72 3.97
C ILE A 83 -7.61 33.06 2.49
N ASP A 84 -6.57 32.52 1.86
CA ASP A 84 -6.29 32.72 0.43
C ASP A 84 -7.39 32.09 -0.43
N PHE A 85 -7.94 30.95 -0.01
CA PHE A 85 -9.09 30.31 -0.63
C PHE A 85 -10.36 31.18 -0.54
N ILE A 86 -10.69 31.68 0.65
CA ILE A 86 -11.82 32.61 0.86
C ILE A 86 -11.63 33.90 0.05
N HIS A 87 -10.42 34.43 0.00
CA HIS A 87 -10.11 35.65 -0.78
C HIS A 87 -10.23 35.41 -2.29
N ASN A 88 -9.83 34.24 -2.77
CA ASN A 88 -9.93 33.86 -4.19
C ASN A 88 -11.38 33.61 -4.62
N ILE A 89 -12.23 33.06 -3.74
CA ILE A 89 -13.69 33.01 -3.92
C ILE A 89 -14.28 34.42 -3.99
N SER A 90 -13.88 35.32 -3.07
CA SER A 90 -14.40 36.69 -3.04
C SER A 90 -14.03 37.51 -4.29
N LEU A 91 -12.94 37.17 -4.98
CA LEU A 91 -12.54 37.82 -6.23
C LEU A 91 -13.26 37.25 -7.47
N THR A 92 -13.77 36.02 -7.40
CA THR A 92 -14.52 35.42 -8.52
C THR A 92 -15.96 35.94 -8.59
N ASP A 93 -16.52 36.42 -7.49
CA ASP A 93 -17.88 37.00 -7.43
C ASP A 93 -18.00 38.41 -8.03
N MET A 94 -16.89 39.14 -8.26
CA MET A 94 -16.93 40.54 -8.72
C MET A 94 -16.75 40.73 -10.24
N SER A 95 -16.52 39.67 -11.01
CA SER A 95 -16.34 39.76 -12.47
C SER A 95 -17.53 39.17 -13.25
N SER A 96 -18.70 39.80 -13.12
CA SER A 96 -19.82 39.56 -14.04
C SER A 96 -19.93 40.70 -15.06
N PRO A 97 -19.62 40.50 -16.34
CA PRO A 97 -20.13 41.35 -17.41
C PRO A 97 -21.41 40.76 -17.99
N SER A 98 -22.40 41.63 -18.14
CA SER A 98 -23.52 41.50 -19.06
C SER A 98 -23.03 41.11 -20.45
N ASP A 99 -23.57 40.02 -21.03
CA ASP A 99 -24.00 39.90 -22.44
C ASP A 99 -24.28 38.43 -22.82
N GLY A 100 -25.48 38.16 -23.34
CA GLY A 100 -25.88 36.90 -23.99
C GLY A 100 -26.27 35.75 -23.05
N GLU A 101 -27.57 35.49 -22.89
CA GLU A 101 -28.17 34.53 -21.95
C GLU A 101 -27.66 33.08 -22.09
N THR A 102 -27.22 32.65 -23.28
CA THR A 102 -26.67 31.29 -23.51
C THR A 102 -25.15 31.20 -23.35
N THR A 103 -24.41 32.22 -23.77
CA THR A 103 -22.94 32.29 -23.62
C THR A 103 -22.52 32.60 -22.19
N SER A 104 -23.32 33.38 -21.46
CA SER A 104 -23.12 33.69 -20.04
C SER A 104 -23.38 32.49 -19.13
N ASP A 105 -24.43 31.70 -19.39
CA ASP A 105 -24.72 30.48 -18.62
C ASP A 105 -23.59 29.44 -18.74
N PHE A 106 -23.14 29.16 -19.98
CA PHE A 106 -22.01 28.24 -20.21
C PHE A 106 -20.72 28.73 -19.54
N LYS A 107 -20.41 30.02 -19.65
CA LYS A 107 -19.22 30.61 -19.03
C LYS A 107 -19.31 30.59 -17.50
N SER A 108 -20.50 30.78 -16.93
CA SER A 108 -20.71 30.67 -15.48
C SER A 108 -20.52 29.24 -14.98
N LYS A 109 -21.14 28.25 -15.65
CA LYS A 109 -21.00 26.81 -15.34
C LYS A 109 -19.55 26.35 -15.45
N LEU A 110 -18.85 26.77 -16.49
CA LEU A 110 -17.43 26.49 -16.67
C LEU A 110 -16.57 27.12 -15.57
N THR A 111 -16.88 28.35 -15.15
CA THR A 111 -16.15 29.04 -14.06
C THR A 111 -16.38 28.33 -12.72
N ILE A 112 -17.61 27.92 -12.43
CA ILE A 112 -17.96 27.15 -11.22
C ILE A 112 -17.27 25.78 -11.24
N PHE A 113 -17.24 25.10 -12.38
CA PHE A 113 -16.55 23.82 -12.52
C PHE A 113 -15.04 23.95 -12.31
N LEU A 114 -14.39 24.92 -12.98
CA LEU A 114 -12.94 25.14 -12.86
C LEU A 114 -12.54 25.59 -11.46
N SER A 115 -13.34 26.42 -10.78
CA SER A 115 -13.12 26.78 -9.38
C SER A 115 -13.26 25.56 -8.48
N THR A 116 -14.33 24.79 -8.60
CA THR A 116 -14.53 23.55 -7.82
C THR A 116 -13.37 22.56 -7.99
N LEU A 117 -12.86 22.37 -9.22
CA LEU A 117 -11.70 21.52 -9.47
C LEU A 117 -10.43 22.06 -8.82
N ARG A 118 -10.18 23.36 -8.91
CA ARG A 118 -9.04 24.02 -8.26
C ARG A 118 -9.10 23.82 -6.74
N ASP A 119 -10.29 23.95 -6.17
CA ASP A 119 -10.51 23.86 -4.73
C ASP A 119 -10.31 22.42 -4.23
N LEU A 120 -10.82 21.44 -4.99
CA LEU A 120 -10.58 20.02 -4.75
C LEU A 120 -9.08 19.68 -4.83
N LEU A 121 -8.38 20.17 -5.85
CA LEU A 121 -6.93 19.98 -6.00
C LEU A 121 -6.15 20.61 -4.84
N ALA A 122 -6.59 21.76 -4.33
CA ALA A 122 -6.00 22.39 -3.15
C ALA A 122 -6.20 21.53 -1.89
N CYS A 123 -7.39 20.96 -1.68
CA CYS A 123 -7.66 20.04 -0.58
C CYS A 123 -6.80 18.77 -0.67
N VAL A 124 -6.69 18.17 -1.85
CA VAL A 124 -5.82 17.00 -2.09
C VAL A 124 -4.36 17.35 -1.85
N GLY A 125 -3.89 18.49 -2.36
CA GLY A 125 -2.52 18.97 -2.15
C GLY A 125 -2.21 19.19 -0.68
N PHE A 126 -3.12 19.81 0.08
CA PHE A 126 -2.98 19.97 1.53
C PHE A 126 -2.88 18.63 2.24
N PHE A 127 -3.77 17.68 1.92
CA PHE A 127 -3.73 16.33 2.50
C PHE A 127 -2.40 15.62 2.20
N LEU A 128 -1.88 15.72 0.98
CA LEU A 128 -0.60 15.11 0.60
C LEU A 128 0.58 15.73 1.36
N VAL A 129 0.63 17.06 1.50
CA VAL A 129 1.70 17.75 2.24
C VAL A 129 1.59 17.44 3.75
N PHE A 130 0.38 17.48 4.30
CA PHE A 130 0.14 17.10 5.69
C PHE A 130 0.56 15.65 5.94
N GLY A 131 0.08 14.73 5.11
CA GLY A 131 0.40 13.31 5.20
C GLY A 131 1.90 13.05 5.08
N MET A 132 2.59 13.67 4.12
CA MET A 132 4.04 13.56 3.98
C MET A 132 4.81 14.01 5.24
N THR A 133 4.36 15.08 5.89
CA THR A 133 5.05 15.64 7.07
C THR A 133 4.72 14.90 8.36
N GLN A 134 3.47 14.46 8.55
CA GLN A 134 3.00 13.88 9.81
C GLN A 134 3.05 12.34 9.87
N THR A 135 3.00 11.66 8.72
CA THR A 135 3.03 10.19 8.74
C THR A 135 4.40 9.69 9.22
N PRO A 136 4.44 8.66 10.08
CA PRO A 136 5.69 8.07 10.51
C PRO A 136 6.37 7.34 9.35
N ASP A 137 7.69 7.18 9.44
CA ASP A 137 8.43 6.41 8.44
C ASP A 137 8.01 4.93 8.44
N GLY A 138 7.71 4.42 7.25
CA GLY A 138 7.39 3.02 7.02
C GLY A 138 8.64 2.13 6.97
N VAL A 139 8.43 0.87 6.58
CA VAL A 139 9.51 -0.12 6.41
C VAL A 139 10.45 0.24 5.24
N PHE A 140 9.93 0.96 4.25
CA PHE A 140 10.69 1.38 3.08
C PHE A 140 11.46 2.68 3.33
N VAL A 141 12.79 2.61 3.21
CA VAL A 141 13.69 3.75 3.48
C VAL A 141 14.24 4.38 2.20
N ARG A 142 14.44 3.60 1.13
CA ARG A 142 15.05 4.04 -0.15
C ARG A 142 14.02 4.01 -1.27
N PRO A 143 14.01 4.97 -2.24
CA PRO A 143 15.04 5.98 -2.47
C PRO A 143 15.01 7.15 -1.47
N HIS A 144 13.84 7.56 -0.99
CA HIS A 144 13.71 8.58 0.06
C HIS A 144 12.43 8.32 0.89
N PRO A 145 12.42 8.50 2.22
CA PRO A 145 11.24 8.22 3.04
C PRO A 145 10.00 9.05 2.67
N ALA A 146 10.19 10.31 2.27
CA ALA A 146 9.08 11.17 1.83
C ALA A 146 8.32 10.62 0.61
N LEU A 147 8.99 9.89 -0.28
CA LEU A 147 8.33 9.24 -1.42
C LEU A 147 7.35 8.16 -0.96
N TRP A 148 7.74 7.38 0.05
CA TRP A 148 6.89 6.31 0.59
C TRP A 148 5.73 6.84 1.42
N ARG A 149 5.95 7.95 2.14
CA ARG A 149 4.88 8.67 2.84
C ARG A 149 3.87 9.24 1.84
N LEU A 150 4.33 9.82 0.73
CA LEU A 150 3.44 10.26 -0.35
C LEU A 150 2.69 9.09 -0.99
N ALA A 151 3.38 8.00 -1.31
CA ALA A 151 2.75 6.80 -1.89
C ALA A 151 1.63 6.27 -0.99
N LEU A 152 1.84 6.22 0.33
CA LEU A 152 0.80 5.88 1.29
C LEU A 152 -0.38 6.86 1.22
N CYS A 153 -0.13 8.17 1.20
CA CYS A 153 -1.20 9.16 1.13
C CYS A 153 -2.01 9.05 -0.18
N PHE A 154 -1.35 8.83 -1.32
CA PHE A 154 -2.02 8.56 -2.58
C PHE A 154 -2.84 7.27 -2.53
N SER A 155 -2.32 6.20 -1.91
CA SER A 155 -3.08 4.96 -1.74
C SER A 155 -4.35 5.17 -0.92
N VAL A 156 -4.29 5.93 0.18
CA VAL A 156 -5.47 6.24 1.00
C VAL A 156 -6.52 7.03 0.20
N LEU A 157 -6.10 8.03 -0.59
CA LEU A 157 -7.01 8.76 -1.46
C LEU A 157 -7.66 7.85 -2.50
N TYR A 158 -6.88 6.97 -3.11
CA TYR A 158 -7.36 5.97 -4.06
C TYR A 158 -8.40 5.04 -3.43
N GLU A 159 -8.14 4.50 -2.23
CA GLU A 159 -9.09 3.66 -1.51
C GLU A 159 -10.40 4.38 -1.17
N ILE A 160 -10.33 5.66 -0.76
CA ILE A 160 -11.54 6.46 -0.50
C ILE A 160 -12.38 6.60 -1.79
N ILE A 161 -11.73 6.83 -2.93
CA ILE A 161 -12.42 6.91 -4.24
C ILE A 161 -13.04 5.56 -4.60
N LEU A 162 -12.32 4.45 -4.40
CA LEU A 162 -12.86 3.11 -4.64
C LEU A 162 -14.07 2.80 -3.75
N ILE A 163 -14.01 3.14 -2.46
CA ILE A 163 -15.13 2.98 -1.54
C ILE A 163 -16.33 3.81 -2.00
N TYR A 164 -16.10 5.04 -2.47
CA TYR A 164 -17.17 5.86 -3.02
C TYR A 164 -17.83 5.19 -4.24
N ILE A 165 -17.03 4.68 -5.19
CA ILE A 165 -17.52 3.97 -6.39
C ILE A 165 -18.25 2.68 -6.00
N LEU A 166 -17.75 1.96 -4.99
CA LEU A 166 -18.32 0.71 -4.51
C LEU A 166 -19.77 0.85 -4.04
N PHE A 167 -20.14 2.01 -3.49
CA PHE A 167 -21.52 2.29 -3.05
C PHE A 167 -22.43 2.84 -4.16
N GLN A 168 -21.90 3.12 -5.35
CA GLN A 168 -22.72 3.55 -6.50
C GLN A 168 -23.44 2.36 -7.14
N THR A 169 -24.54 2.63 -7.83
CA THR A 169 -25.12 1.62 -8.72
C THR A 169 -24.22 1.41 -9.94
N VAL A 170 -24.34 0.26 -10.59
CA VAL A 170 -23.53 -0.06 -11.77
C VAL A 170 -23.71 0.98 -12.89
N ASP A 171 -24.94 1.47 -13.08
CA ASP A 171 -25.24 2.45 -14.12
C ASP A 171 -24.72 3.85 -13.78
N ASP A 172 -24.80 4.25 -12.51
CA ASP A 172 -24.25 5.53 -12.04
C ASP A 172 -22.72 5.52 -12.10
N ALA A 173 -22.07 4.41 -11.73
CA ALA A 173 -20.63 4.24 -11.82
C ALA A 173 -20.13 4.33 -13.27
N ARG A 174 -20.84 3.74 -14.23
CA ARG A 174 -20.53 3.85 -15.67
C ARG A 174 -20.66 5.29 -16.18
N GLN A 175 -21.73 5.98 -15.80
CA GLN A 175 -21.92 7.39 -16.15
C GLN A 175 -20.85 8.30 -15.51
N LEU A 176 -20.41 7.97 -14.29
CA LEU A 176 -19.30 8.67 -13.64
C LEU A 176 -18.01 8.53 -14.45
N LEU A 177 -17.68 7.31 -14.91
CA LEU A 177 -16.48 7.03 -15.70
C LEU A 177 -16.51 7.68 -17.10
N GLN A 178 -17.70 7.91 -17.69
CA GLN A 178 -17.83 8.67 -18.95
C GLN A 178 -17.25 10.08 -18.86
N ASN A 179 -17.24 10.69 -17.67
CA ASN A 179 -16.67 12.02 -17.47
C ASN A 179 -15.14 12.04 -17.58
N ILE A 180 -14.49 10.88 -17.42
CA ILE A 180 -13.04 10.72 -17.54
C ILE A 180 -12.67 10.33 -18.97
N ASP A 181 -13.39 9.35 -19.52
CA ASP A 181 -13.22 8.89 -20.89
C ASP A 181 -14.60 8.70 -21.54
N PRO A 182 -14.91 9.41 -22.64
CA PRO A 182 -16.22 9.35 -23.29
C PRO A 182 -16.60 7.95 -23.81
N THR A 183 -15.66 7.02 -23.90
CA THR A 183 -15.89 5.64 -24.38
C THR A 183 -16.37 4.68 -23.27
N LEU A 184 -16.29 5.05 -21.98
CA LEU A 184 -16.37 4.12 -20.84
C LEU A 184 -17.76 3.84 -20.24
N GLY A 185 -18.86 4.37 -20.77
CA GLY A 185 -20.19 4.14 -20.19
C GLY A 185 -21.10 3.20 -20.98
N VAL A 186 -20.50 2.27 -21.69
CA VAL A 186 -21.17 1.08 -22.22
C VAL A 186 -20.77 -0.14 -21.38
N PRO A 187 -21.54 -1.24 -21.39
CA PRO A 187 -21.08 -2.49 -20.81
C PRO A 187 -19.74 -2.89 -21.45
N LEU A 188 -18.68 -3.04 -20.65
CA LEU A 188 -17.41 -3.53 -21.16
C LEU A 188 -17.60 -5.01 -21.56
N PRO A 189 -17.02 -5.44 -22.70
CA PRO A 189 -17.01 -6.84 -23.05
C PRO A 189 -16.14 -7.61 -22.05
N ASP A 190 -16.74 -8.53 -21.31
CA ASP A 190 -16.00 -9.45 -20.45
C ASP A 190 -15.25 -10.45 -21.33
N LYS A 191 -13.92 -10.55 -21.15
CA LYS A 191 -13.09 -11.51 -21.88
C LYS A 191 -12.89 -12.73 -20.99
N ASP A 192 -13.43 -13.88 -21.40
CA ASP A 192 -13.18 -15.14 -20.71
C ASP A 192 -11.82 -15.71 -21.12
N TYR A 193 -10.90 -15.77 -20.16
CA TYR A 193 -9.57 -16.32 -20.38
C TYR A 193 -9.55 -17.86 -20.35
N GLY A 194 -10.63 -18.52 -19.92
CA GLY A 194 -10.61 -19.90 -19.42
C GLY A 194 -11.35 -20.91 -20.27
N GLY A 195 -11.72 -20.54 -21.51
CA GLY A 195 -12.37 -21.43 -22.47
C GLY A 195 -11.55 -22.67 -22.85
N SER A 196 -10.78 -22.62 -23.95
CA SER A 196 -9.92 -23.73 -24.38
C SER A 196 -8.49 -23.52 -23.89
N CYS A 197 -8.05 -24.34 -22.94
CA CYS A 197 -6.68 -24.30 -22.40
C CYS A 197 -5.67 -25.15 -23.20
N ARG A 198 -5.95 -25.42 -24.47
CA ARG A 198 -5.02 -26.10 -25.37
C ARG A 198 -3.98 -25.09 -25.85
N ILE A 199 -2.70 -25.35 -25.57
CA ILE A 199 -1.59 -24.54 -26.11
C ILE A 199 -1.44 -24.77 -27.62
N TYR A 200 -1.64 -26.02 -28.05
CA TYR A 200 -1.55 -26.42 -29.45
C TYR A 200 -2.85 -27.10 -29.87
N ASP A 201 -3.47 -26.57 -30.92
CA ASP A 201 -4.65 -27.14 -31.54
C ASP A 201 -4.29 -27.85 -32.85
N TRP A 202 -4.46 -29.17 -32.86
CA TRP A 202 -4.25 -30.01 -34.03
C TRP A 202 -5.39 -29.90 -35.06
N GLU A 203 -6.53 -29.31 -34.69
CA GLU A 203 -7.72 -29.19 -35.56
C GLU A 203 -7.62 -27.99 -36.51
N HIS A 204 -6.75 -27.01 -36.21
CA HIS A 204 -6.52 -25.80 -37.01
C HIS A 204 -5.04 -25.67 -37.43
N PRO A 205 -4.57 -26.42 -38.44
CA PRO A 205 -3.16 -26.48 -38.82
C PRO A 205 -2.58 -25.17 -39.40
N GLU A 206 -3.42 -24.24 -39.85
CA GLU A 206 -2.98 -22.92 -40.36
C GLU A 206 -2.56 -21.96 -39.23
N ASP A 207 -3.19 -22.04 -38.05
CA ASP A 207 -2.77 -21.31 -36.84
C ASP A 207 -2.96 -22.18 -35.59
N PRO A 208 -2.08 -23.16 -35.35
CA PRO A 208 -2.25 -24.13 -34.27
C PRO A 208 -2.05 -23.54 -32.87
N PHE A 209 -1.51 -22.32 -32.75
CA PHE A 209 -1.28 -21.64 -31.47
C PHE A 209 -2.27 -20.48 -31.24
N HIS A 210 -3.38 -20.43 -31.97
CA HIS A 210 -4.34 -19.33 -31.87
C HIS A 210 -4.85 -19.11 -30.44
N TYR A 211 -5.15 -20.18 -29.69
CA TYR A 211 -5.55 -20.08 -28.28
C TYR A 211 -4.46 -19.47 -27.41
N PHE A 212 -3.21 -19.90 -27.57
CA PHE A 212 -2.09 -19.34 -26.81
C PHE A 212 -1.88 -17.85 -27.12
N LYS A 213 -1.89 -17.47 -28.40
CA LYS A 213 -1.71 -16.07 -28.83
C LYS A 213 -2.82 -15.15 -28.34
N ASP A 214 -4.06 -15.64 -28.26
CA ASP A 214 -5.19 -14.85 -27.77
C ASP A 214 -5.07 -14.48 -26.28
N LYS A 215 -4.34 -15.29 -25.49
CA LYS A 215 -4.08 -15.03 -24.05
C LYS A 215 -2.82 -14.19 -23.80
N MET A 216 -1.90 -14.12 -24.77
CA MET A 216 -0.68 -13.30 -24.69
C MET A 216 -0.98 -11.82 -24.94
N ASP A 217 -1.56 -11.14 -23.95
CA ASP A 217 -1.89 -9.72 -24.03
C ASP A 217 -1.02 -8.84 -23.10
N PHE A 218 -1.42 -7.58 -22.93
CA PHE A 218 -0.72 -6.62 -22.08
C PHE A 218 -0.68 -7.05 -20.61
N PHE A 219 -1.61 -7.88 -20.13
CA PHE A 219 -1.62 -8.34 -18.74
C PHE A 219 -0.40 -9.20 -18.43
N VAL A 220 0.08 -10.02 -19.37
CA VAL A 220 1.32 -10.80 -19.20
C VAL A 220 2.53 -9.89 -18.98
N LEU A 221 2.64 -8.81 -19.76
CA LEU A 221 3.70 -7.82 -19.58
C LEU A 221 3.56 -7.10 -18.24
N SER A 222 2.32 -6.74 -17.87
CA SER A 222 2.03 -6.13 -16.57
C SER A 222 2.46 -7.03 -15.42
N HIS A 223 2.17 -8.33 -15.47
CA HIS A 223 2.60 -9.31 -14.46
C HIS A 223 4.13 -9.39 -14.35
N PHE A 224 4.84 -9.48 -15.48
CA PHE A 224 6.30 -9.52 -15.48
C PHE A 224 6.92 -8.24 -14.87
N PHE A 225 6.43 -7.07 -15.27
CA PHE A 225 6.94 -5.80 -14.76
C PHE A 225 6.56 -5.54 -13.30
N ASP A 226 5.36 -5.94 -12.88
CA ASP A 226 4.92 -5.84 -11.49
C ASP A 226 5.85 -6.64 -10.59
N TRP A 227 6.09 -7.91 -10.91
CA TRP A 227 6.97 -8.74 -10.10
C TRP A 227 8.38 -8.17 -10.03
N TRP A 228 8.94 -7.76 -11.18
CA TRP A 228 10.26 -7.15 -11.20
C TRP A 228 10.32 -5.88 -10.33
N LEU A 229 9.36 -4.97 -10.45
CA LEU A 229 9.31 -3.75 -9.63
C LEU A 229 9.15 -4.07 -8.14
N LYS A 230 8.28 -5.02 -7.82
CA LYS A 230 8.04 -5.50 -6.46
C LYS A 230 9.30 -6.07 -5.83
N THR A 231 10.10 -6.85 -6.56
CA THR A 231 11.38 -7.36 -6.03
C THR A 231 12.38 -6.23 -5.73
N LEU A 232 12.40 -5.16 -6.52
CA LEU A 232 13.25 -3.99 -6.26
C LEU A 232 12.83 -3.20 -5.02
N ILE A 233 11.52 -3.11 -4.76
CA ILE A 233 10.94 -2.38 -3.63
C ILE A 233 11.07 -3.21 -2.34
N VAL A 234 10.56 -4.43 -2.35
CA VAL A 234 10.44 -5.31 -1.18
C VAL A 234 11.79 -5.91 -0.79
N ARG A 235 12.66 -6.19 -1.77
CA ARG A 235 14.01 -6.77 -1.58
C ARG A 235 14.03 -8.03 -0.72
N ALA A 236 12.94 -8.79 -0.71
CA ALA A 236 12.81 -10.05 0.00
C ALA A 236 12.12 -11.06 -0.91
N TYR A 237 12.91 -11.94 -1.54
CA TYR A 237 12.44 -12.92 -2.51
C TYR A 237 11.31 -13.79 -1.95
N TRP A 238 11.48 -14.35 -0.75
CA TRP A 238 10.45 -15.18 -0.13
C TRP A 238 9.11 -14.46 0.09
N LEU A 239 9.15 -13.18 0.48
CA LEU A 239 7.92 -12.40 0.65
C LEU A 239 7.25 -12.15 -0.71
N CYS A 240 8.04 -11.82 -1.74
CA CYS A 240 7.54 -11.68 -3.11
C CYS A 240 6.88 -12.97 -3.60
N MET A 241 7.51 -14.13 -3.41
CA MET A 241 6.96 -15.43 -3.81
C MET A 241 5.66 -15.77 -3.09
N VAL A 242 5.60 -15.58 -1.77
CA VAL A 242 4.36 -15.82 -0.99
C VAL A 242 3.23 -14.93 -1.52
N THR A 243 3.52 -13.66 -1.79
CA THR A 243 2.50 -12.76 -2.33
C THR A 243 2.11 -13.09 -3.76
N SER A 244 3.03 -13.51 -4.63
CA SER A 244 2.72 -13.94 -6.00
C SER A 244 1.81 -15.16 -6.02
N ILE A 245 2.17 -16.23 -5.29
CA ILE A 245 1.31 -17.42 -5.15
C ILE A 245 -0.03 -17.05 -4.49
N GLY A 246 -0.02 -16.08 -3.57
CA GLY A 246 -1.24 -15.54 -2.98
C GLY A 246 -2.20 -14.91 -4.00
N PHE A 247 -1.69 -14.18 -5.00
CA PHE A 247 -2.51 -13.62 -6.08
C PHE A 247 -3.10 -14.70 -6.97
N GLU A 248 -2.33 -15.73 -7.35
CA GLU A 248 -2.85 -16.88 -8.10
C GLU A 248 -4.02 -17.57 -7.37
N ILE A 249 -3.88 -17.75 -6.05
CA ILE A 249 -4.95 -18.35 -5.23
C ILE A 249 -6.18 -17.45 -5.19
N LEU A 250 -6.01 -16.12 -5.13
CA LEU A 250 -7.11 -15.17 -5.15
C LEU A 250 -7.84 -15.21 -6.49
N GLU A 251 -7.13 -15.30 -7.61
CA GLU A 251 -7.72 -15.41 -8.94
C GLU A 251 -8.51 -16.71 -9.10
N TYR A 252 -7.92 -17.85 -8.72
CA TYR A 252 -8.64 -19.13 -8.66
C TYR A 252 -9.90 -19.06 -7.80
N SER A 253 -9.82 -18.34 -6.68
CA SER A 253 -10.94 -18.17 -5.77
C SER A 253 -12.01 -17.25 -6.35
N LEU A 254 -11.64 -16.21 -7.10
CA LEU A 254 -12.54 -15.16 -7.59
C LEU A 254 -13.01 -15.34 -9.04
N LYS A 255 -12.53 -16.37 -9.77
CA LYS A 255 -12.96 -16.69 -11.14
C LYS A 255 -14.48 -16.82 -11.34
N HIS A 256 -15.21 -17.16 -10.28
CA HIS A 256 -16.66 -17.30 -10.31
C HIS A 256 -17.39 -15.96 -10.18
N GLN A 257 -16.71 -14.92 -9.68
CA GLN A 257 -17.24 -13.55 -9.56
C GLN A 257 -16.86 -12.72 -10.79
N LEU A 258 -15.65 -12.89 -11.31
CA LEU A 258 -15.17 -12.19 -12.51
C LEU A 258 -14.70 -13.19 -13.57
N PRO A 259 -15.35 -13.25 -14.75
CA PRO A 259 -14.94 -14.11 -15.87
C PRO A 259 -13.51 -13.84 -16.35
N ASN A 260 -13.01 -12.61 -16.16
CA ASN A 260 -11.65 -12.24 -16.53
C ASN A 260 -10.59 -13.01 -15.72
N PHE A 261 -10.88 -13.45 -14.49
CA PHE A 261 -9.95 -14.26 -13.67
C PHE A 261 -10.10 -15.77 -13.91
N SER A 262 -10.97 -16.17 -14.84
CA SER A 262 -11.02 -17.56 -15.28
C SER A 262 -9.89 -17.76 -16.28
N GLU A 263 -8.68 -18.03 -15.81
CA GLU A 263 -7.52 -18.24 -16.67
C GLU A 263 -7.16 -19.73 -16.79
N CYS A 264 -6.25 -20.04 -17.71
CA CYS A 264 -5.83 -21.41 -17.92
C CYS A 264 -4.83 -21.87 -16.87
N TRP A 265 -4.83 -23.17 -16.56
CA TRP A 265 -3.91 -23.72 -15.55
C TRP A 265 -2.43 -23.45 -15.87
N TRP A 266 -2.07 -23.42 -17.16
CA TRP A 266 -0.71 -23.13 -17.60
C TRP A 266 -0.39 -21.64 -17.57
N ASP A 267 -1.40 -20.77 -17.61
CA ASP A 267 -1.24 -19.33 -17.45
C ASP A 267 -0.75 -19.07 -16.02
N HIS A 268 -1.58 -19.43 -15.04
CA HIS A 268 -1.27 -19.35 -13.61
C HIS A 268 0.10 -19.92 -13.21
N TRP A 269 0.39 -21.17 -13.58
CA TRP A 269 1.56 -21.86 -13.03
C TRP A 269 2.82 -21.73 -13.88
N ILE A 270 2.68 -21.67 -15.20
CA ILE A 270 3.84 -21.65 -16.10
C ILE A 270 4.12 -20.21 -16.52
N LEU A 271 3.12 -19.49 -17.01
CA LEU A 271 3.33 -18.11 -17.45
C LEU A 271 3.51 -17.17 -16.26
N ASP A 272 2.58 -17.15 -15.32
CA ASP A 272 2.60 -16.17 -14.24
C ASP A 272 3.55 -16.59 -13.12
N ALA A 273 3.36 -17.75 -12.48
CA ALA A 273 4.20 -18.17 -11.35
C ALA A 273 5.66 -18.46 -11.73
N LEU A 274 5.93 -19.10 -12.87
CA LEU A 274 7.29 -19.52 -13.22
C LEU A 274 8.03 -18.49 -14.10
N ILE A 275 7.37 -17.91 -15.10
CA ILE A 275 8.03 -16.99 -16.05
C ILE A 275 7.95 -15.54 -15.56
N CYS A 276 6.76 -15.01 -15.29
CA CYS A 276 6.57 -13.62 -14.89
C CYS A 276 7.08 -13.36 -13.46
N ASN A 277 6.81 -14.29 -12.54
CA ASN A 277 7.18 -14.20 -11.13
C ASN A 277 8.57 -14.78 -10.80
N GLY A 278 9.41 -15.02 -11.82
CA GLY A 278 10.84 -15.27 -11.64
C GLY A 278 11.26 -16.63 -11.07
N GLY A 279 10.32 -17.57 -10.85
CA GLY A 279 10.58 -18.98 -10.55
C GLY A 279 11.14 -19.27 -9.16
#